data_AF-W0TEG6-F1
#
_entry.id   AF-W0TEG6-F1
#
_cell.length_a   1.000
_cell.length_b   1.000
_cell.length_c   1.000
_cell.angle_alpha   90.00
_cell.angle_beta   90.00
_cell.angle_gamma   90.00
#
_symmetry.space_group_name_H-M   'P 1'
#
loop_
_entity.id
_entity.type
_entity.pdbx_description
1 polymer ?
#
loop_
_entity_poly.entity_id
_entity_poly.type
_entity_poly.pdbx_seq_one_letter_code
_entity_poly.pdbx_strand_id
1 'polypeptide(L)'
;MPTILYSSNSKHLSRFQRKAKLSSSSLDVRINRNDSPFLSDKKMDSKEYLIDLCSSIYPKSVHSEVARYSETKLAIHAIVALICKNFICSWYGEKIATKDTELVSNIHQFFDDIIDNASKTTVDWEQIILDDLPMLIETHIVIMRKVINEKLCLEDFYQLHLYKHTYPYSLTAAIIQNFDNGSKLQSAFMQDFVGDFLLDKLVEKLAEPFIVVDLIRSICNSIETRKEEKSNTSQTNNWFQKIYHLFANFQIHGNKVTKKEEKFLPSLPITNNFFDHYIFGALSRCLQLESRKPLLFLSLKVLQVFSNNVEFINSRFTHIFHSKTSSIVSRKGWMSALWLKMRHLLFPHDNKLGPPKEVPTVEEFEQMKKDASLGLQRVARLINANMILGITDVECDSFIAALTYDKNMNKFMLQRLIDYLVTSLPVVSTSSNTP
;
A
#
# COMPACT_ATOMS: atom_id res chain seq x y z
N MET A 1 29.76 -4.44 -30.87
CA MET A 1 30.01 -4.80 -29.46
C MET A 1 30.88 -6.05 -29.43
N PRO A 2 32.00 -6.07 -28.69
CA PRO A 2 32.80 -7.28 -28.60
C PRO A 2 32.06 -8.27 -27.71
N THR A 3 31.64 -9.38 -28.32
CA THR A 3 31.05 -10.52 -27.64
C THR A 3 32.13 -11.15 -26.78
N ILE A 4 32.12 -10.87 -25.48
CA ILE A 4 32.99 -11.55 -24.52
C ILE A 4 32.51 -13.00 -24.49
N LEU A 5 33.17 -13.85 -25.26
CA LEU A 5 33.00 -15.30 -25.27
C LEU A 5 33.51 -15.83 -23.93
N TYR A 6 32.62 -15.98 -22.95
CA TYR A 6 32.94 -16.72 -21.74
C TYR A 6 33.19 -18.18 -22.12
N SER A 7 34.42 -18.64 -21.94
CA SER A 7 34.77 -20.04 -22.17
C SER A 7 33.92 -20.93 -21.27
N SER A 8 33.18 -21.86 -21.87
CA SER A 8 32.33 -22.85 -21.20
C SER A 8 33.10 -23.83 -20.27
N ASN A 9 34.44 -23.77 -20.25
CA ASN A 9 35.30 -24.57 -19.39
C ASN A 9 35.77 -23.86 -18.10
N SER A 10 35.24 -22.67 -17.80
CA SER A 10 35.50 -22.01 -16.52
C SER A 10 34.85 -22.80 -15.37
N LYS A 11 35.67 -23.46 -14.55
CA LYS A 11 35.26 -24.13 -13.28
C LYS A 11 34.54 -23.18 -12.31
N HIS A 12 34.57 -21.87 -12.55
CA HIS A 12 33.91 -20.85 -11.73
C HIS A 12 32.44 -20.61 -12.12
N LEU A 13 32.07 -20.82 -13.39
CA LEU A 13 30.69 -20.62 -13.87
C LEU A 13 29.72 -21.69 -13.31
N SER A 14 30.17 -22.94 -13.16
CA SER A 14 29.33 -24.00 -12.58
C SER A 14 29.03 -23.78 -11.09
N ARG A 15 29.89 -23.07 -10.35
CA ARG A 15 29.63 -22.71 -8.94
C ARG A 15 28.59 -21.60 -8.80
N PHE A 16 28.60 -20.61 -9.69
CA PHE A 16 27.58 -19.55 -9.69
C PHE A 16 26.23 -20.05 -10.20
N GLN A 17 26.20 -20.87 -11.25
CA GLN A 17 24.96 -21.44 -11.78
C GLN A 17 24.37 -22.53 -10.89
N ARG A 18 25.19 -23.34 -10.18
CA ARG A 18 24.68 -24.24 -9.13
C ARG A 18 24.14 -23.46 -7.94
N LYS A 19 24.75 -22.35 -7.54
CA LYS A 19 24.18 -21.50 -6.47
C LYS A 19 22.88 -20.80 -6.89
N ALA A 20 22.71 -20.40 -8.14
CA ALA A 20 21.44 -19.84 -8.60
C ALA A 20 20.30 -20.89 -8.64
N LYS A 21 20.60 -22.14 -9.03
CA LYS A 21 19.61 -23.25 -9.05
C LYS A 21 19.37 -23.91 -7.68
N LEU A 22 20.34 -23.86 -6.76
CA LEU A 22 20.16 -24.29 -5.37
C LEU A 22 19.61 -23.18 -4.47
N SER A 23 19.81 -21.89 -4.79
CA SER A 23 19.22 -20.78 -4.04
C SER A 23 17.69 -20.73 -4.12
N SER A 24 17.08 -21.34 -5.14
CA SER A 24 15.62 -21.45 -5.24
C SER A 24 15.05 -22.66 -4.50
N SER A 25 15.87 -23.65 -4.11
CA SER A 25 15.39 -24.90 -3.50
C SER A 25 16.08 -25.32 -2.20
N SER A 26 17.12 -24.60 -1.76
CA SER A 26 17.87 -24.89 -0.52
C SER A 26 18.30 -23.61 0.21
N LEU A 27 17.45 -22.58 0.20
CA LEU A 27 17.36 -21.70 1.35
C LEU A 27 16.66 -22.51 2.44
N ASP A 28 17.44 -23.43 3.03
CA ASP A 28 17.10 -24.08 4.28
C ASP A 28 16.75 -22.96 5.24
N VAL A 29 15.45 -22.87 5.48
CA VAL A 29 14.84 -22.23 6.65
C VAL A 29 15.40 -23.00 7.83
N ARG A 30 16.63 -22.67 8.25
CA ARG A 30 17.01 -22.81 9.64
C ARG A 30 16.01 -21.93 10.37
N ILE A 31 14.97 -22.58 10.86
CA ILE A 31 13.98 -22.03 11.77
C ILE A 31 14.80 -21.26 12.81
N ASN A 32 14.81 -19.93 12.70
CA ASN A 32 15.48 -19.04 13.63
C ASN A 32 14.64 -19.04 14.91
N ARG A 33 14.73 -20.13 15.69
CA ARG A 33 14.18 -20.21 17.05
C ARG A 33 14.86 -19.23 18.01
N ASN A 34 15.92 -18.55 17.56
CA ASN A 34 16.74 -17.62 18.32
C ASN A 34 16.73 -16.20 17.71
N ASP A 35 15.58 -15.70 17.24
CA ASP A 35 15.47 -14.25 16.99
C ASP A 35 15.12 -13.54 18.30
N SER A 36 16.14 -13.11 19.05
CA SER A 36 15.93 -12.32 20.25
C SER A 36 15.36 -10.95 19.87
N PRO A 37 14.30 -10.46 20.54
CA PRO A 37 13.74 -9.15 20.25
C PRO A 37 14.75 -8.04 20.50
N PHE A 38 14.59 -6.92 19.80
CA PHE A 38 15.38 -5.72 20.09
C PHE A 38 15.14 -5.27 21.54
N LEU A 39 16.21 -5.19 22.31
CA LEU A 39 16.19 -4.80 23.71
C LEU A 39 16.40 -3.28 23.82
N SER A 40 15.38 -2.56 24.28
CA SER A 40 15.46 -1.17 24.72
C SER A 40 14.68 -1.03 26.03
N ASP A 41 15.16 -0.18 26.92
CA ASP A 41 14.48 0.15 28.19
C ASP A 41 13.23 1.02 27.98
N LYS A 42 12.98 1.45 26.75
CA LYS A 42 11.87 2.33 26.38
C LYS A 42 10.64 1.52 25.98
N LYS A 43 9.46 2.15 26.13
CA LYS A 43 8.20 1.54 25.72
C LYS A 43 8.21 1.32 24.20
N MET A 44 7.84 0.11 23.76
CA MET A 44 7.70 -0.23 22.35
C MET A 44 6.84 0.80 21.61
N ASP A 45 7.27 1.17 20.40
CA ASP A 45 6.68 2.22 19.54
C ASP A 45 6.77 3.66 20.08
N SER A 46 7.42 3.91 21.23
CA SER A 46 7.67 5.29 21.68
C SER A 46 8.71 5.97 20.79
N LYS A 47 8.70 7.30 20.76
CA LYS A 47 9.67 8.07 19.98
C LYS A 47 11.11 7.70 20.37
N GLU A 48 11.37 7.56 21.67
CA GLU A 48 12.68 7.19 22.22
C GLU A 48 13.08 5.78 21.80
N TYR A 49 12.15 4.83 21.81
CA TYR A 49 12.39 3.47 21.33
C TYR A 49 12.80 3.44 19.85
N LEU A 50 12.11 4.22 19.00
CA LEU A 50 12.44 4.30 17.57
C LEU A 50 13.82 4.95 17.33
N ILE A 51 14.17 5.96 18.13
CA ILE A 51 15.50 6.58 18.08
C ILE A 51 16.58 5.57 18.48
N ASP A 52 16.38 4.82 19.57
CA ASP A 52 17.30 3.77 20.02
C ASP A 52 17.48 2.70 18.92
N LEU A 53 16.37 2.26 18.32
CA LEU A 53 16.38 1.28 17.24
C LEU A 53 17.18 1.77 16.02
N CYS A 54 16.88 2.97 15.53
CA CYS A 54 17.60 3.56 14.40
C CYS A 54 19.09 3.76 14.73
N SER A 55 19.39 4.26 15.93
CA SER A 55 20.77 4.53 16.37
C SER A 55 21.58 3.27 16.60
N SER A 56 20.94 2.12 16.86
CA SER A 56 21.61 0.82 16.95
C SER A 56 22.15 0.30 15.61
N ILE A 57 21.63 0.83 14.49
CA ILE A 57 21.95 0.36 13.14
C ILE A 57 22.69 1.44 12.34
N TYR A 58 22.21 2.68 12.39
CA TYR A 58 22.81 3.76 11.64
C TYR A 58 24.15 4.22 12.24
N PRO A 59 25.04 4.80 11.43
CA PRO A 59 26.34 5.28 11.90
C PRO A 59 26.19 6.47 12.85
N LYS A 60 27.16 6.64 13.76
CA LYS A 60 27.15 7.71 14.78
C LYS A 60 27.07 9.12 14.21
N SER A 61 27.53 9.32 12.98
CA SER A 61 27.44 10.60 12.26
C SER A 61 25.99 11.08 12.09
N VAL A 62 25.03 10.17 12.03
CA VAL A 62 23.63 10.44 11.70
C VAL A 62 22.74 10.52 12.96
N HIS A 63 23.21 10.06 14.12
CA HIS A 63 22.41 9.96 15.34
C HIS A 63 21.80 11.31 15.80
N SER A 64 22.53 12.40 15.58
CA SER A 64 22.08 13.76 15.91
C SER A 64 20.90 14.22 15.03
N GLU A 65 20.85 13.77 13.79
CA GLU A 65 19.77 14.05 12.84
C GLU A 65 18.53 13.22 13.16
N VAL A 66 18.71 11.92 13.39
CA VAL A 66 17.64 10.98 13.77
C VAL A 66 16.88 11.46 15.00
N ALA A 67 17.58 11.99 16.02
CA ALA A 67 16.96 12.51 17.23
C ALA A 67 15.97 13.68 16.97
N ARG A 68 16.15 14.41 15.86
CA ARG A 68 15.33 15.58 15.48
C ARG A 68 14.11 15.22 14.63
N TYR A 69 14.00 13.98 14.15
CA TYR A 69 12.92 13.57 13.25
C TYR A 69 11.54 13.61 13.90
N SER A 70 10.53 13.85 13.06
CA SER A 70 9.13 13.73 13.42
C SER A 70 8.76 12.25 13.63
N GLU A 71 7.68 11.97 14.35
CA GLU A 71 7.23 10.59 14.62
C GLU A 71 7.02 9.78 13.33
N THR A 72 6.43 10.40 12.30
CA THR A 72 6.21 9.76 11.00
C THR A 72 7.53 9.45 10.30
N LYS A 73 8.48 10.40 10.31
CA LYS A 73 9.80 10.24 9.68
C LYS A 73 10.61 9.15 10.40
N LEU A 74 10.54 9.10 11.74
CA LEU A 74 11.13 8.03 12.55
C LEU A 74 10.52 6.65 12.25
N ALA A 75 9.19 6.55 12.12
CA ALA A 75 8.54 5.28 11.82
C ALA A 75 8.97 4.72 10.45
N ILE A 76 9.16 5.57 9.45
CA ILE A 76 9.68 5.17 8.13
C ILE A 76 11.15 4.75 8.25
N HIS A 77 11.99 5.60 8.87
CA HIS A 77 13.41 5.30 9.05
C HIS A 77 13.67 4.05 9.90
N ALA A 78 12.79 3.70 10.83
CA ALA A 78 12.89 2.45 11.58
C ALA A 78 12.79 1.22 10.65
N ILE A 79 11.92 1.26 9.65
CA ILE A 79 11.83 0.19 8.63
C ILE A 79 13.09 0.18 7.76
N VAL A 80 13.53 1.35 7.29
CA VAL A 80 14.74 1.48 6.46
C VAL A 80 15.99 0.97 7.21
N ALA A 81 16.14 1.33 8.49
CA ALA A 81 17.20 0.85 9.34
C ALA A 81 17.17 -0.68 9.46
N LEU A 82 15.99 -1.27 9.70
CA LEU A 82 15.84 -2.73 9.76
C LEU A 82 16.16 -3.43 8.43
N ILE A 83 15.79 -2.82 7.30
CA ILE A 83 16.21 -3.27 5.96
C ILE A 83 17.75 -3.21 5.85
N CYS A 84 18.37 -2.10 6.25
CA CYS A 84 19.82 -1.96 6.25
C CYS A 84 20.50 -3.04 7.10
N LYS A 85 20.02 -3.26 8.32
CA LYS A 85 20.54 -4.30 9.22
C LYS A 85 20.47 -5.69 8.62
N ASN A 86 19.34 -6.07 8.02
CA ASN A 86 19.11 -7.42 7.53
C ASN A 86 19.82 -7.70 6.21
N PHE A 87 19.88 -6.70 5.33
CA PHE A 87 20.33 -6.90 3.97
C PHE A 87 21.71 -6.30 3.70
N ILE A 88 21.94 -5.05 4.08
CA ILE A 88 23.19 -4.33 3.75
C ILE A 88 24.28 -4.69 4.76
N CYS A 89 23.99 -4.57 6.06
CA CYS A 89 24.95 -4.87 7.12
C CYS A 89 25.35 -6.36 7.12
N SER A 90 24.51 -7.26 6.60
CA SER A 90 24.87 -8.69 6.44
C SER A 90 25.84 -8.96 5.28
N TRP A 91 26.09 -7.99 4.40
CA TRP A 91 27.18 -8.04 3.42
C TRP A 91 28.53 -7.73 4.06
N TYR A 92 28.54 -6.82 5.03
CA TYR A 92 29.73 -6.41 5.76
C TYR A 92 30.04 -7.40 6.90
N GLY A 93 31.32 -7.64 7.18
CA GLY A 93 31.77 -8.62 8.17
C GLY A 93 32.28 -9.91 7.52
N GLU A 94 31.43 -10.93 7.39
CA GLU A 94 31.85 -12.25 6.87
C GLU A 94 32.12 -12.27 5.36
N LYS A 95 31.37 -11.50 4.56
CA LYS A 95 31.47 -11.52 3.09
C LYS A 95 32.38 -10.42 2.56
N ILE A 96 32.27 -9.22 3.13
CA ILE A 96 33.08 -8.05 2.79
C ILE A 96 33.73 -7.56 4.09
N ALA A 97 35.04 -7.75 4.22
CA ALA A 97 35.81 -7.37 5.40
C ALA A 97 36.09 -5.86 5.40
N THR A 98 35.04 -5.05 5.50
CA THR A 98 35.13 -3.59 5.54
C THR A 98 34.25 -3.07 6.67
N LYS A 99 34.77 -2.11 7.45
CA LYS A 99 34.05 -1.41 8.51
C LYS A 99 33.52 -0.06 8.05
N ASP A 100 33.55 0.17 6.74
CA ASP A 100 33.14 1.42 6.17
C ASP A 100 31.62 1.55 6.30
N THR A 101 31.21 2.70 6.80
CA THR A 101 29.82 3.03 7.07
C THR A 101 29.26 4.02 6.06
N GLU A 102 30.07 4.46 5.10
CA GLU A 102 29.71 5.44 4.07
C GLU A 102 28.48 5.00 3.28
N LEU A 103 28.41 3.73 2.86
CA LEU A 103 27.23 3.21 2.13
C LEU A 103 25.95 3.33 2.98
N VAL A 104 26.01 2.99 4.27
CA VAL A 104 24.82 3.07 5.15
C VAL A 104 24.41 4.52 5.36
N SER A 105 25.38 5.43 5.52
CA SER A 105 25.12 6.88 5.57
C SER A 105 24.49 7.41 4.28
N ASN A 106 24.98 6.99 3.11
CA ASN A 106 24.42 7.39 1.83
C ASN A 106 23.00 6.85 1.61
N ILE A 107 22.73 5.61 2.05
CA ILE A 107 21.39 5.02 1.97
C ILE A 107 20.42 5.71 2.93
N HIS A 108 20.87 6.05 4.14
CA HIS A 108 20.09 6.88 5.04
C HIS A 108 19.72 8.22 4.40
N GLN A 109 20.72 8.96 3.88
CA GLN A 109 20.49 10.25 3.23
C GLN A 109 19.54 10.13 2.03
N PHE A 110 19.72 9.08 1.22
CA PHE A 110 18.86 8.76 0.08
C PHE A 110 17.39 8.60 0.50
N PHE A 111 17.10 7.82 1.54
CA PHE A 111 15.72 7.68 2.02
C PHE A 111 15.22 8.96 2.71
N ASP A 112 16.12 9.72 3.36
CA ASP A 112 15.78 10.99 3.99
C ASP A 112 15.27 12.02 2.96
N ASP A 113 16.00 12.16 1.87
CA ASP A 113 15.66 13.04 0.75
C ASP A 113 14.33 12.62 0.10
N ILE A 114 14.09 11.31 -0.07
CA ILE A 114 12.82 10.80 -0.59
C ILE A 114 11.65 11.15 0.35
N ILE A 115 11.82 10.96 1.65
CA ILE A 115 10.77 11.27 2.65
C ILE A 115 10.50 12.77 2.68
N ASP A 116 11.54 13.60 2.67
CA ASP A 116 11.39 15.05 2.70
C ASP A 116 10.73 15.58 1.42
N ASN A 117 11.11 15.05 0.26
CA ASN A 117 10.47 15.40 -1.01
C ASN A 117 9.00 14.95 -1.04
N ALA A 118 8.71 13.72 -0.61
CA ALA A 118 7.33 13.24 -0.49
C ALA A 118 6.49 14.11 0.45
N SER A 119 7.07 14.61 1.55
CA SER A 119 6.38 15.46 2.53
C SER A 119 6.09 16.88 2.03
N LYS A 120 6.94 17.42 1.13
CA LYS A 120 6.79 18.75 0.54
C LYS A 120 5.80 18.77 -0.63
N THR A 121 5.49 17.61 -1.18
CA THR A 121 4.74 17.50 -2.42
C THR A 121 3.23 17.52 -2.16
N THR A 122 2.50 18.36 -2.90
CA THR A 122 1.04 18.37 -2.87
C THR A 122 0.50 17.19 -3.67
N VAL A 123 0.04 16.17 -2.97
CA VAL A 123 -0.58 14.98 -3.58
C VAL A 123 -2.05 15.27 -3.87
N ASP A 124 -2.48 15.05 -5.11
CA ASP A 124 -3.89 15.08 -5.48
C ASP A 124 -4.58 13.79 -5.02
N TRP A 125 -5.00 13.80 -3.75
CA TRP A 125 -5.71 12.68 -3.15
C TRP A 125 -7.07 12.41 -3.78
N GLU A 126 -7.68 13.39 -4.45
CA GLU A 126 -8.97 13.20 -5.11
C GLU A 126 -8.80 12.26 -6.31
N GLN A 127 -7.88 12.59 -7.21
CA GLN A 127 -7.55 11.76 -8.36
C GLN A 127 -7.12 10.33 -7.93
N ILE A 128 -6.21 10.22 -6.95
CA ILE A 128 -5.70 8.91 -6.52
C ILE A 128 -6.81 8.03 -5.92
N ILE A 129 -7.62 8.58 -5.03
CA ILE A 129 -8.61 7.79 -4.26
C ILE A 129 -9.88 7.54 -5.09
N LEU A 130 -10.31 8.50 -5.89
CA LEU A 130 -11.59 8.44 -6.59
C LEU A 130 -11.46 7.94 -8.04
N ASP A 131 -10.29 8.04 -8.67
CA ASP A 131 -10.12 7.59 -10.04
C ASP A 131 -9.18 6.39 -10.15
N ASP A 132 -7.94 6.60 -9.73
CA ASP A 132 -6.88 5.71 -10.16
C ASP A 132 -6.83 4.40 -9.38
N LEU A 133 -6.92 4.48 -8.06
CA LEU A 133 -6.96 3.31 -7.20
C LEU A 133 -8.20 2.45 -7.51
N PRO A 134 -9.41 3.03 -7.64
CA PRO A 134 -10.58 2.28 -8.08
C PRO A 134 -10.42 1.61 -9.46
N MET A 135 -9.78 2.28 -10.44
CA MET A 135 -9.50 1.69 -11.75
C MET A 135 -8.61 0.45 -11.65
N LEU A 136 -7.53 0.52 -10.88
CA LEU A 136 -6.62 -0.60 -10.69
C LEU A 136 -7.31 -1.76 -9.98
N ILE A 137 -8.05 -1.46 -8.91
CA ILE A 137 -8.81 -2.47 -8.14
C ILE A 137 -9.87 -3.13 -9.01
N GLU A 138 -10.66 -2.36 -9.77
CA GLU A 138 -11.69 -2.91 -10.63
C GLU A 138 -11.12 -3.83 -11.70
N THR A 139 -10.09 -3.36 -12.41
CA THR A 139 -9.43 -4.15 -13.46
C THR A 139 -8.95 -5.48 -12.91
N HIS A 140 -8.32 -5.47 -11.73
CA HIS A 140 -7.87 -6.69 -11.08
C HIS A 140 -9.03 -7.59 -10.65
N ILE A 141 -10.08 -7.06 -10.02
CA ILE A 141 -11.25 -7.85 -9.59
C ILE A 141 -11.96 -8.49 -10.78
N VAL A 142 -12.18 -7.76 -11.87
CA VAL A 142 -12.84 -8.27 -13.08
C VAL A 142 -12.01 -9.40 -13.71
N ILE A 143 -10.70 -9.21 -13.82
CA ILE A 143 -9.79 -10.23 -14.35
C ILE A 143 -9.74 -11.46 -13.43
N MET A 144 -9.59 -11.26 -12.12
CA MET A 144 -9.56 -12.36 -11.16
C MET A 144 -10.83 -13.18 -11.16
N ARG A 145 -12.01 -12.55 -11.32
CA ARG A 145 -13.27 -13.29 -11.51
C ARG A 145 -13.24 -14.19 -12.73
N LYS A 146 -12.73 -13.68 -13.85
CA LYS A 146 -12.58 -14.48 -15.07
C LYS A 146 -11.61 -15.63 -14.86
N VAL A 147 -10.45 -15.37 -14.26
CA VAL A 147 -9.44 -16.37 -13.94
C VAL A 147 -10.00 -17.49 -13.07
N ILE A 148 -10.77 -17.16 -12.02
CA ILE A 148 -11.34 -18.15 -11.11
C ILE A 148 -12.45 -18.96 -11.80
N ASN A 149 -13.33 -18.30 -12.56
CA ASN A 149 -14.44 -18.95 -13.25
C ASN A 149 -13.95 -19.91 -14.35
N GLU A 150 -12.96 -19.49 -15.13
CA GLU A 150 -12.40 -20.25 -16.25
C GLU A 150 -11.19 -21.11 -15.85
N LYS A 151 -10.73 -21.01 -14.59
CA LYS A 151 -9.53 -21.69 -14.05
C LYS A 151 -8.27 -21.43 -14.90
N LEU A 152 -8.04 -20.17 -15.23
CA LEU A 152 -6.94 -19.74 -16.08
C LEU A 152 -5.59 -19.77 -15.35
N CYS A 153 -4.51 -19.91 -16.11
CA CYS A 153 -3.15 -19.89 -15.54
C CYS A 153 -2.59 -18.46 -15.43
N LEU A 154 -1.39 -18.34 -14.85
CA LEU A 154 -0.71 -17.05 -14.67
C LEU A 154 -0.43 -16.34 -16.01
N GLU A 155 -0.09 -17.08 -17.07
CA GLU A 155 0.18 -16.49 -18.38
C GLU A 155 -1.08 -15.87 -19.00
N ASP A 156 -2.21 -16.54 -18.87
CA ASP A 156 -3.51 -16.02 -19.31
C ASP A 156 -3.87 -14.75 -18.51
N PHE A 157 -3.61 -14.75 -17.20
CA PHE A 157 -3.80 -13.57 -16.34
C PHE A 157 -2.95 -12.38 -16.83
N TYR A 158 -1.68 -12.59 -17.19
CA TYR A 158 -0.86 -11.53 -17.75
C TYR A 158 -1.35 -11.04 -19.10
N GLN A 159 -1.83 -11.93 -19.97
CA GLN A 159 -2.44 -11.54 -21.25
C GLN A 159 -3.71 -10.72 -21.05
N LEU A 160 -4.57 -11.08 -20.09
CA LEU A 160 -5.76 -10.30 -19.75
C LEU A 160 -5.43 -8.91 -19.22
N HIS A 161 -4.32 -8.77 -18.49
CA HIS A 161 -3.78 -7.49 -18.06
C HIS A 161 -2.98 -6.75 -19.15
N LEU A 162 -2.86 -7.31 -20.35
CA LEU A 162 -2.01 -6.83 -21.45
C LEU A 162 -0.57 -6.55 -20.98
N TYR A 163 -0.10 -7.35 -20.02
CA TYR A 163 1.17 -7.14 -19.37
C TYR A 163 2.32 -7.74 -20.18
N LYS A 164 3.37 -6.97 -20.40
CA LYS A 164 4.53 -7.35 -21.23
C LYS A 164 5.74 -7.85 -20.42
N HIS A 165 5.53 -8.36 -19.21
CA HIS A 165 6.59 -8.77 -18.28
C HIS A 165 7.63 -7.68 -17.97
N THR A 166 7.30 -6.42 -18.20
CA THR A 166 8.16 -5.31 -17.80
C THR A 166 7.94 -5.05 -16.32
N TYR A 167 8.91 -5.46 -15.49
CA TYR A 167 8.97 -5.12 -14.07
C TYR A 167 8.69 -3.62 -13.87
N PRO A 168 8.08 -3.20 -12.74
CA PRO A 168 7.99 -1.81 -12.24
C PRO A 168 9.17 -0.87 -12.52
N TYR A 169 9.38 -0.46 -13.78
CA TYR A 169 10.46 0.45 -14.13
C TYR A 169 10.16 1.85 -13.60
N SER A 170 8.89 2.21 -13.48
CA SER A 170 8.46 3.55 -13.11
C SER A 170 8.89 3.92 -11.69
N LEU A 171 8.70 3.03 -10.70
CA LEU A 171 9.16 3.25 -9.33
C LEU A 171 10.68 3.37 -9.25
N THR A 172 11.39 2.44 -9.86
CA THR A 172 12.84 2.42 -9.80
C THR A 172 13.45 3.60 -10.57
N ALA A 173 12.89 3.95 -11.73
CA ALA A 173 13.29 5.11 -12.50
C ALA A 173 13.00 6.43 -11.78
N ALA A 174 11.83 6.56 -11.15
CA ALA A 174 11.48 7.72 -10.33
C ALA A 174 12.48 7.97 -9.21
N ILE A 175 12.83 6.88 -8.51
CA ILE A 175 13.78 6.91 -7.42
C ILE A 175 15.19 7.26 -7.93
N ILE A 176 15.61 6.69 -9.06
CA ILE A 176 16.94 6.92 -9.65
C ILE A 176 17.07 8.32 -10.24
N GLN A 177 16.02 8.87 -10.87
CA GLN A 177 16.04 10.19 -11.50
C GLN A 177 16.43 11.30 -10.51
N ASN A 178 16.03 11.18 -9.25
CA ASN A 178 16.39 12.15 -8.20
C ASN A 178 17.90 12.20 -7.90
N PHE A 179 18.67 11.22 -8.38
CA PHE A 179 20.09 11.06 -8.08
C PHE A 179 20.92 10.72 -9.32
N ASP A 180 20.45 11.13 -10.51
CA ASP A 180 21.20 10.93 -11.74
C ASP A 180 22.48 11.79 -11.73
N ASN A 181 23.58 11.15 -11.37
CA ASN A 181 24.92 11.73 -11.42
C ASN A 181 25.60 11.49 -12.78
N GLY A 182 24.87 11.01 -13.80
CA GLY A 182 25.40 10.59 -15.10
C GLY A 182 26.16 9.26 -15.06
N SER A 183 26.30 8.63 -13.88
CA SER A 183 26.98 7.35 -13.70
C SER A 183 26.05 6.19 -14.03
N LYS A 184 26.30 5.54 -15.18
CA LYS A 184 25.55 4.35 -15.60
C LYS A 184 25.68 3.18 -14.61
N LEU A 185 26.83 3.05 -13.94
CA LEU A 185 27.06 1.98 -12.97
C LEU A 185 26.22 2.21 -11.70
N GLN A 186 26.17 3.46 -11.21
CA GLN A 186 25.35 3.81 -10.04
C GLN A 186 23.86 3.60 -10.37
N SER A 187 23.41 4.06 -11.55
CA SER A 187 22.03 3.88 -12.00
C SER A 187 21.66 2.39 -12.09
N ALA A 188 22.48 1.56 -12.73
CA ALA A 188 22.26 0.12 -12.82
C ALA A 188 22.26 -0.55 -11.43
N PHE A 189 23.22 -0.20 -10.57
CA PHE A 189 23.27 -0.73 -9.21
C PHE A 189 22.02 -0.34 -8.40
N MET A 190 21.60 0.92 -8.44
CA MET A 190 20.39 1.37 -7.74
C MET A 190 19.14 0.71 -8.32
N GLN A 191 19.12 0.44 -9.63
CA GLN A 191 18.02 -0.25 -10.27
C GLN A 191 17.86 -1.67 -9.73
N ASP A 192 18.95 -2.42 -9.75
CA ASP A 192 18.97 -3.81 -9.27
C ASP A 192 18.78 -3.88 -7.75
N PHE A 193 19.33 -2.92 -7.01
CA PHE A 193 19.22 -2.88 -5.55
C PHE A 193 17.81 -2.53 -5.09
N VAL A 194 17.22 -1.46 -5.61
CA VAL A 194 15.90 -1.00 -5.19
C VAL A 194 14.81 -1.88 -5.79
N GLY A 195 14.84 -2.11 -7.11
CA GLY A 195 13.86 -2.91 -7.82
C GLY A 195 13.98 -4.40 -7.48
N ASP A 196 14.97 -5.05 -8.08
CA ASP A 196 15.06 -6.51 -8.07
C ASP A 196 15.34 -7.11 -6.69
N PHE A 197 16.03 -6.35 -5.82
CA PHE A 197 16.44 -6.87 -4.53
C PHE A 197 15.53 -6.43 -3.39
N LEU A 198 15.32 -5.13 -3.17
CA LEU A 198 14.50 -4.66 -2.04
C LEU A 198 13.01 -4.84 -2.30
N LEU A 199 12.49 -4.24 -3.36
CA LEU A 199 11.06 -4.23 -3.64
C LEU A 199 10.56 -5.62 -4.03
N ASP A 200 11.28 -6.34 -4.88
CA ASP A 200 10.83 -7.69 -5.27
C ASP A 200 10.75 -8.63 -4.07
N LYS A 201 11.74 -8.62 -3.16
CA LYS A 201 11.73 -9.48 -1.97
C LYS A 201 10.67 -9.08 -0.97
N LEU A 202 10.47 -7.78 -0.73
CA LEU A 202 9.42 -7.30 0.16
C LEU A 202 8.03 -7.64 -0.38
N VAL A 203 7.78 -7.35 -1.66
CA VAL A 203 6.48 -7.63 -2.27
C VAL A 203 6.23 -9.13 -2.39
N GLU A 204 7.26 -9.93 -2.72
CA GLU A 204 7.15 -11.39 -2.75
C GLU A 204 6.68 -11.95 -1.40
N LYS A 205 7.11 -11.36 -0.28
CA LYS A 205 6.63 -11.76 1.06
C LYS A 205 5.23 -11.24 1.35
N LEU A 206 4.94 -9.98 1.04
CA LEU A 206 3.61 -9.40 1.28
C LEU A 206 2.51 -10.07 0.44
N ALA A 207 2.87 -10.60 -0.72
CA ALA A 207 1.96 -11.28 -1.65
C ALA A 207 1.57 -12.71 -1.22
N GLU A 208 2.20 -13.26 -0.18
CA GLU A 208 1.86 -14.59 0.33
C GLU A 208 0.38 -14.64 0.76
N PRO A 209 -0.42 -15.61 0.28
CA PRO A 209 -1.85 -15.69 0.53
C PRO A 209 -2.24 -15.57 2.01
N PHE A 210 -1.53 -16.23 2.92
CA PHE A 210 -1.82 -16.19 4.35
C PHE A 210 -1.50 -14.82 4.99
N ILE A 211 -0.55 -14.06 4.43
CA ILE A 211 -0.26 -12.69 4.89
C ILE A 211 -1.38 -11.75 4.45
N VAL A 212 -1.83 -11.87 3.19
CA VAL A 212 -2.96 -11.09 2.66
C VAL A 212 -4.22 -11.35 3.48
N VAL A 213 -4.54 -12.62 3.77
CA VAL A 213 -5.69 -13.01 4.59
C VAL A 213 -5.58 -12.44 6.02
N ASP A 214 -4.41 -12.51 6.64
CA ASP A 214 -4.22 -11.95 7.98
C ASP A 214 -4.33 -10.42 8.01
N LEU A 215 -3.85 -9.75 6.95
CA LEU A 215 -4.01 -8.30 6.80
C LEU A 215 -5.50 -7.91 6.71
N ILE A 216 -6.30 -8.65 5.92
CA ILE A 216 -7.75 -8.45 5.85
C ILE A 216 -8.38 -8.65 7.23
N ARG A 217 -8.00 -9.72 7.95
CA ARG A 217 -8.50 -10.01 9.30
C ARG A 217 -8.18 -8.86 10.26
N SER A 218 -6.95 -8.36 10.24
CA SER A 218 -6.51 -7.22 11.06
C SER A 218 -7.29 -5.94 10.75
N ILE A 219 -7.57 -5.69 9.46
CA ILE A 219 -8.40 -4.56 9.03
C ILE A 219 -9.83 -4.72 9.54
N CYS A 220 -10.43 -5.91 9.38
CA CYS A 220 -11.79 -6.19 9.85
C CYS A 220 -11.90 -5.96 11.35
N ASN A 221 -11.01 -6.55 12.14
CA ASN A 221 -10.97 -6.38 13.59
C ASN A 221 -10.79 -4.90 13.98
N SER A 222 -9.96 -4.15 13.27
CA SER A 222 -9.77 -2.71 13.50
C SER A 222 -11.03 -1.89 13.23
N ILE A 223 -11.89 -2.32 12.30
CA ILE A 223 -13.16 -1.66 12.00
C ILE A 223 -14.20 -2.00 13.07
N GLU A 224 -14.24 -3.26 13.51
CA GLU A 224 -15.13 -3.75 14.57
C GLU A 224 -14.88 -2.99 15.88
N THR A 225 -13.64 -2.97 16.37
CA THR A 225 -13.28 -2.31 17.64
C THR A 225 -13.61 -0.82 17.64
N ARG A 226 -13.32 -0.12 16.53
CA ARG A 226 -13.65 1.31 16.37
C ARG A 226 -15.14 1.61 16.42
N LYS A 227 -15.99 0.66 16.02
CA LYS A 227 -17.44 0.84 16.05
C LYS A 227 -18.00 0.53 17.43
N GLU A 228 -17.49 -0.50 18.10
CA GLU A 228 -17.85 -0.84 19.48
C GLU A 228 -17.52 0.29 20.47
N GLU A 229 -16.33 0.89 20.33
CA GLU A 229 -15.94 2.07 21.11
C GLU A 229 -16.92 3.25 20.93
N LYS A 230 -17.43 3.45 19.72
CA LYS A 230 -18.38 4.53 19.40
C LYS A 230 -19.82 4.21 19.80
N SER A 231 -20.23 2.94 19.78
CA SER A 231 -21.57 2.55 20.24
C SER A 231 -21.70 2.65 21.76
N ASN A 232 -20.62 2.42 22.51
CA ASN A 232 -20.63 2.58 23.97
C ASN A 232 -20.79 4.05 24.41
N THR A 233 -20.55 5.01 23.51
CA THR A 233 -20.75 6.45 23.76
C THR A 233 -21.98 7.06 23.06
N SER A 234 -22.69 6.30 22.22
CA SER A 234 -23.85 6.85 21.50
C SER A 234 -25.01 5.86 21.43
N GLN A 235 -26.04 6.22 22.19
CA GLN A 235 -27.37 5.64 22.21
C GLN A 235 -27.93 5.51 20.77
N THR A 236 -28.45 4.31 20.50
CA THR A 236 -29.31 3.89 19.37
C THR A 236 -29.62 4.97 18.32
N ASN A 237 -29.05 4.85 17.13
CA ASN A 237 -29.29 5.81 16.06
C ASN A 237 -29.73 5.10 14.77
N ASN A 238 -30.99 5.32 14.40
CA ASN A 238 -31.54 4.91 13.11
C ASN A 238 -30.75 5.61 12.01
N TRP A 239 -30.17 4.83 11.10
CA TRP A 239 -29.49 5.30 9.89
C TRP A 239 -30.32 6.33 9.12
N PHE A 240 -31.64 6.14 9.07
CA PHE A 240 -32.57 7.09 8.44
C PHE A 240 -32.59 8.45 9.12
N GLN A 241 -32.43 8.52 10.45
CA GLN A 241 -32.31 9.80 11.17
C GLN A 241 -30.99 10.48 10.86
N LYS A 242 -29.88 9.73 10.71
CA LYS A 242 -28.59 10.32 10.29
C LYS A 242 -28.66 10.88 8.87
N ILE A 243 -29.28 10.15 7.94
CA ILE A 243 -29.51 10.62 6.57
C ILE A 243 -30.43 11.84 6.59
N TYR A 244 -31.53 11.79 7.33
CA TYR A 244 -32.45 12.91 7.46
C TYR A 244 -31.78 14.14 8.08
N HIS A 245 -30.95 13.98 9.12
CA HIS A 245 -30.17 15.08 9.69
C HIS A 245 -29.10 15.62 8.74
N LEU A 246 -28.48 14.76 7.91
CA LEU A 246 -27.59 15.21 6.84
C LEU A 246 -28.35 16.04 5.80
N PHE A 247 -29.54 15.60 5.37
CA PHE A 247 -30.42 16.34 4.45
C PHE A 247 -31.02 17.62 5.06
N ALA A 248 -31.40 17.60 6.33
CA ALA A 248 -31.93 18.77 7.04
C ALA A 248 -30.84 19.84 7.23
N ASN A 249 -29.61 19.42 7.55
CA ASN A 249 -28.45 20.33 7.57
C ASN A 249 -28.11 20.85 6.17
N PHE A 250 -28.38 20.06 5.12
CA PHE A 250 -28.26 20.46 3.71
C PHE A 250 -29.16 21.65 3.38
N GLN A 251 -30.41 21.66 3.88
CA GLN A 251 -31.38 22.73 3.64
C GLN A 251 -31.06 24.01 4.43
N ILE A 252 -30.54 23.89 5.66
CA ILE A 252 -30.26 25.03 6.54
C ILE A 252 -28.96 25.77 6.16
N HIS A 253 -27.95 25.06 5.63
CA HIS A 253 -26.68 25.66 5.21
C HIS A 253 -26.64 26.09 3.73
N GLY A 254 -27.55 25.62 2.88
CA GLY A 254 -27.67 26.07 1.49
C GLY A 254 -27.93 27.58 1.38
N ASN A 255 -28.67 28.16 2.31
CA ASN A 255 -29.02 29.59 2.30
C ASN A 255 -27.97 30.53 2.91
N LYS A 256 -26.94 30.03 3.58
CA LYS A 256 -25.92 30.87 4.26
C LYS A 256 -24.55 30.89 3.57
N VAL A 257 -24.24 29.93 2.71
CA VAL A 257 -22.89 29.74 2.15
C VAL A 257 -22.65 30.51 0.84
N THR A 258 -23.70 31.00 0.17
CA THR A 258 -23.55 31.75 -1.10
C THR A 258 -22.98 33.17 -0.97
N LYS A 259 -22.62 33.67 0.23
CA LYS A 259 -22.11 35.05 0.39
C LYS A 259 -20.83 35.23 1.21
N LYS A 260 -20.20 34.18 1.74
CA LYS A 260 -19.06 34.35 2.67
C LYS A 260 -17.83 33.47 2.48
N GLU A 261 -17.89 32.39 1.69
CA GLU A 261 -16.79 31.42 1.58
C GLU A 261 -15.86 31.59 0.35
N GLU A 262 -16.13 32.54 -0.54
CA GLU A 262 -15.28 32.84 -1.72
C GLU A 262 -13.88 33.40 -1.40
N LYS A 263 -13.50 33.59 -0.13
CA LYS A 263 -12.25 34.29 0.24
C LYS A 263 -11.12 33.41 0.78
N PHE A 264 -11.27 32.09 0.92
CA PHE A 264 -10.28 31.31 1.68
C PHE A 264 -9.66 30.05 1.04
N LEU A 265 -9.92 29.74 -0.22
CA LEU A 265 -9.18 28.67 -0.91
C LEU A 265 -8.72 29.15 -2.29
N PRO A 266 -7.43 29.02 -2.63
CA PRO A 266 -6.99 29.20 -4.00
C PRO A 266 -7.74 28.19 -4.86
N SER A 267 -8.35 28.70 -5.93
CA SER A 267 -9.09 27.95 -6.93
C SER A 267 -8.21 26.85 -7.54
N LEU A 268 -8.26 25.65 -6.98
CA LEU A 268 -7.98 24.45 -7.77
C LEU A 268 -9.07 24.40 -8.85
N PRO A 269 -8.70 24.26 -10.13
CA PRO A 269 -9.70 24.15 -11.19
C PRO A 269 -10.52 22.90 -10.91
N ILE A 270 -11.78 23.08 -10.52
CA ILE A 270 -12.78 22.02 -10.41
C ILE A 270 -13.04 21.56 -11.84
N THR A 271 -12.23 20.66 -12.38
CA THR A 271 -12.32 20.29 -13.79
C THR A 271 -13.43 19.26 -14.05
N ASN A 272 -13.82 18.47 -13.04
CA ASN A 272 -14.81 17.40 -13.17
C ASN A 272 -15.86 17.46 -12.05
N ASN A 273 -17.07 16.96 -12.33
CA ASN A 273 -18.05 16.73 -11.27
C ASN A 273 -17.60 15.56 -10.41
N PHE A 274 -17.78 15.68 -9.09
CA PHE A 274 -17.45 14.66 -8.10
C PHE A 274 -18.06 13.29 -8.42
N PHE A 275 -19.27 13.24 -8.96
CA PHE A 275 -19.93 11.99 -9.30
C PHE A 275 -19.51 11.40 -10.65
N ASP A 276 -18.73 12.14 -11.43
CA ASP A 276 -18.13 11.66 -12.68
C ASP A 276 -16.81 10.91 -12.43
N HIS A 277 -16.30 10.91 -11.19
CA HIS A 277 -15.15 10.09 -10.82
C HIS A 277 -15.38 8.60 -11.02
N TYR A 278 -14.31 7.90 -11.37
CA TYR A 278 -14.31 6.50 -11.76
C TYR A 278 -14.79 5.57 -10.65
N ILE A 279 -14.62 5.94 -9.37
CA ILE A 279 -15.03 5.12 -8.22
C ILE A 279 -16.48 4.66 -8.29
N PHE A 280 -17.39 5.49 -8.79
CA PHE A 280 -18.81 5.13 -8.89
C PHE A 280 -19.04 4.07 -9.99
N GLY A 281 -18.31 4.19 -11.10
CA GLY A 281 -18.27 3.18 -12.15
C GLY A 281 -17.64 1.88 -11.65
N ALA A 282 -16.46 1.99 -11.03
CA ALA A 282 -15.71 0.88 -10.45
C ALA A 282 -16.55 0.10 -9.44
N LEU A 283 -17.18 0.76 -8.48
CA LEU A 283 -18.07 0.12 -7.51
C LEU A 283 -19.22 -0.61 -8.21
N SER A 284 -19.82 -0.02 -9.23
CA SER A 284 -20.89 -0.66 -10.00
C SER A 284 -20.44 -1.95 -10.69
N ARG A 285 -19.26 -1.94 -11.34
CA ARG A 285 -18.75 -3.12 -12.07
C ARG A 285 -18.18 -4.17 -11.11
N CYS A 286 -17.45 -3.73 -10.09
CA CYS A 286 -16.97 -4.58 -8.99
C CYS A 286 -18.13 -5.28 -8.28
N LEU A 287 -19.26 -4.63 -8.05
CA LEU A 287 -20.39 -5.27 -7.33
C LEU A 287 -21.45 -5.84 -8.26
N GLN A 288 -21.27 -5.72 -9.58
CA GLN A 288 -22.26 -6.09 -10.60
C GLN A 288 -23.65 -5.52 -10.29
N LEU A 289 -23.70 -4.24 -9.90
CA LEU A 289 -24.94 -3.59 -9.44
C LEU A 289 -26.01 -3.58 -10.54
N GLU A 290 -25.61 -3.52 -11.80
CA GLU A 290 -26.52 -3.55 -12.95
C GLU A 290 -27.39 -4.82 -12.97
N SER A 291 -26.79 -5.99 -12.74
CA SER A 291 -27.53 -7.25 -12.74
C SER A 291 -28.19 -7.55 -11.40
N ARG A 292 -27.55 -7.18 -10.28
CA ARG A 292 -28.00 -7.58 -8.94
C ARG A 292 -28.97 -6.61 -8.28
N LYS A 293 -28.75 -5.30 -8.49
CA LYS A 293 -29.51 -4.21 -7.87
C LYS A 293 -29.76 -3.10 -8.91
N PRO A 294 -30.52 -3.37 -9.98
CA PRO A 294 -30.72 -2.42 -11.08
C PRO A 294 -31.33 -1.09 -10.60
N LEU A 295 -32.16 -1.10 -9.55
CA LEU A 295 -32.71 0.12 -8.94
C LEU A 295 -31.64 0.98 -8.25
N LEU A 296 -30.65 0.36 -7.59
CA LEU A 296 -29.53 1.09 -6.99
C LEU A 296 -28.60 1.63 -8.06
N PHE A 297 -28.34 0.84 -9.10
CA PHE A 297 -27.57 1.31 -10.25
C PHE A 297 -28.26 2.52 -10.92
N LEU A 298 -29.57 2.44 -11.15
CA LEU A 298 -30.36 3.54 -11.68
C LEU A 298 -30.32 4.76 -10.74
N SER A 299 -30.44 4.58 -9.42
CA SER A 299 -30.41 5.70 -8.49
C SER A 299 -29.04 6.39 -8.45
N LEU A 300 -27.94 5.64 -8.55
CA LEU A 300 -26.59 6.20 -8.69
C LEU A 300 -26.44 6.98 -10.00
N LYS A 301 -27.00 6.47 -11.11
CA LYS A 301 -26.97 7.18 -12.41
C LYS A 301 -27.84 8.42 -12.43
N VAL A 302 -29.03 8.37 -11.83
CA VAL A 302 -29.89 9.55 -11.65
C VAL A 302 -29.19 10.57 -10.76
N LEU A 303 -28.52 10.13 -9.68
CA LEU A 303 -27.75 11.02 -8.81
C LEU A 303 -26.59 11.68 -9.57
N GLN A 304 -25.88 10.93 -10.42
CA GLN A 304 -24.80 11.46 -11.27
C GLN A 304 -25.33 12.51 -12.26
N VAL A 305 -26.43 12.23 -12.96
CA VAL A 305 -27.05 13.21 -13.89
C VAL A 305 -27.56 14.43 -13.11
N PHE A 306 -28.17 14.23 -11.95
CA PHE A 306 -28.68 15.30 -11.11
C PHE A 306 -27.56 16.18 -10.56
N SER A 307 -26.45 15.60 -10.09
CA SER A 307 -25.31 16.37 -9.60
C SER A 307 -24.66 17.20 -10.68
N ASN A 308 -24.64 16.71 -11.93
CA ASN A 308 -24.06 17.43 -13.06
C ASN A 308 -24.88 18.65 -13.44
N ASN A 309 -26.19 18.65 -13.14
CA ASN A 309 -27.08 19.78 -13.35
C ASN A 309 -27.13 20.76 -12.17
N VAL A 310 -26.58 20.40 -11.00
CA VAL A 310 -26.68 21.20 -9.77
C VAL A 310 -25.29 21.43 -9.18
N GLU A 311 -24.65 22.54 -9.56
CA GLU A 311 -23.30 22.92 -9.12
C GLU A 311 -23.15 22.94 -7.59
N PHE A 312 -24.20 23.31 -6.86
CA PHE A 312 -24.20 23.31 -5.39
C PHE A 312 -23.93 21.91 -4.81
N ILE A 313 -24.50 20.87 -5.41
CA ILE A 313 -24.30 19.48 -4.95
C ILE A 313 -22.85 19.10 -5.20
N ASN A 314 -22.35 19.36 -6.41
CA ASN A 314 -20.98 19.07 -6.78
C ASN A 314 -19.98 19.73 -5.80
N SER A 315 -20.06 21.05 -5.65
CA SER A 315 -19.20 21.84 -4.76
C SER A 315 -19.22 21.33 -3.31
N ARG A 316 -20.40 20.94 -2.81
CA ARG A 316 -20.52 20.40 -1.45
C ARG A 316 -19.87 19.04 -1.30
N PHE A 317 -20.05 18.13 -2.25
CA PHE A 317 -19.43 16.81 -2.16
C PHE A 317 -17.91 16.89 -2.29
N THR A 318 -17.38 17.71 -3.21
CA THR A 318 -15.95 18.01 -3.32
C THR A 318 -15.41 18.62 -2.02
N HIS A 319 -16.10 19.60 -1.43
CA HIS A 319 -15.70 20.18 -0.15
C HIS A 319 -15.74 19.15 1.00
N ILE A 320 -16.78 18.32 1.08
CA ILE A 320 -16.87 17.26 2.10
C ILE A 320 -15.74 16.26 1.91
N PHE A 321 -15.44 15.87 0.67
CA PHE A 321 -14.34 14.98 0.36
C PHE A 321 -13.01 15.61 0.77
N HIS A 322 -12.66 16.79 0.29
CA HIS A 322 -11.41 17.45 0.68
C HIS A 322 -11.31 17.70 2.18
N SER A 323 -12.39 18.15 2.85
CA SER A 323 -12.41 18.34 4.29
C SER A 323 -12.14 17.03 5.04
N LYS A 324 -12.76 15.92 4.61
CA LYS A 324 -12.53 14.61 5.24
C LYS A 324 -11.15 14.05 4.90
N THR A 325 -10.76 14.07 3.64
CA THR A 325 -9.48 13.56 3.16
C THR A 325 -8.33 14.34 3.79
N SER A 326 -8.37 15.67 3.78
CA SER A 326 -7.40 16.50 4.53
C SER A 326 -7.45 16.19 6.02
N SER A 327 -8.62 16.05 6.65
CA SER A 327 -8.68 15.71 8.08
C SER A 327 -8.07 14.34 8.42
N ILE A 328 -8.14 13.36 7.50
CA ILE A 328 -7.59 12.01 7.66
C ILE A 328 -6.08 12.01 7.40
N VAL A 329 -5.65 12.62 6.30
CA VAL A 329 -4.24 12.73 5.90
C VAL A 329 -3.47 13.61 6.87
N SER A 330 -4.04 14.76 7.26
CA SER A 330 -3.48 15.68 8.25
C SER A 330 -3.76 15.24 9.69
N ARG A 331 -4.46 14.11 9.92
CA ARG A 331 -4.61 13.56 11.26
C ARG A 331 -3.22 13.19 11.77
N LYS A 332 -2.72 13.97 12.72
CA LYS A 332 -1.46 13.70 13.41
C LYS A 332 -1.42 12.23 13.84
N GLY A 333 -0.43 11.50 13.33
CA GLY A 333 -0.16 10.12 13.70
C GLY A 333 -0.83 9.02 12.86
N TRP A 334 -1.77 9.29 11.93
CA TRP A 334 -2.31 8.20 11.09
C TRP A 334 -1.23 7.54 10.22
N MET A 335 -0.41 8.36 9.55
CA MET A 335 0.73 7.88 8.77
C MET A 335 1.75 7.15 9.64
N SER A 336 2.10 7.70 10.81
CA SER A 336 3.00 7.04 11.77
C SER A 336 2.46 5.67 12.19
N ALA A 337 1.17 5.58 12.55
CA ALA A 337 0.53 4.32 12.91
C ALA A 337 0.50 3.30 11.75
N LEU A 338 0.33 3.75 10.50
CA LEU A 338 0.40 2.90 9.32
C LEU A 338 1.81 2.30 9.17
N TRP A 339 2.85 3.15 9.24
CA TRP A 339 4.24 2.71 9.14
C TRP A 339 4.65 1.80 10.29
N LEU A 340 4.22 2.08 11.53
CA LEU A 340 4.42 1.18 12.66
C LEU A 340 3.76 -0.18 12.45
N LYS A 341 2.53 -0.22 11.91
CA LYS A 341 1.88 -1.48 11.55
C LYS A 341 2.65 -2.24 10.46
N MET A 342 3.13 -1.55 9.43
CA MET A 342 3.97 -2.15 8.39
C MET A 342 5.28 -2.69 8.97
N ARG A 343 5.90 -1.96 9.90
CA ARG A 343 7.09 -2.39 10.63
C ARG A 343 6.83 -3.67 11.42
N HIS A 344 5.76 -3.73 12.21
CA HIS A 344 5.38 -4.93 12.96
C HIS A 344 5.06 -6.12 12.06
N LEU A 345 4.51 -5.86 10.87
CA LEU A 345 4.20 -6.90 9.88
C LEU A 345 5.47 -7.45 9.23
N LEU A 346 6.43 -6.59 8.89
CA LEU A 346 7.69 -6.98 8.25
C LEU A 346 8.75 -7.47 9.25
N PHE A 347 8.76 -6.92 10.47
CA PHE A 347 9.76 -7.13 11.51
C PHE A 347 9.09 -7.25 12.90
N PRO A 348 8.38 -8.36 13.20
CA PRO A 348 7.63 -8.52 14.44
C PRO A 348 8.44 -8.32 15.74
N HIS A 349 9.75 -8.60 15.69
CA HIS A 349 10.67 -8.49 16.84
C HIS A 349 11.71 -7.37 16.68
N ASP A 350 11.56 -6.48 15.69
CA ASP A 350 12.50 -5.38 15.40
C ASP A 350 13.97 -5.82 15.26
N ASN A 351 14.19 -7.06 14.80
CA ASN A 351 15.54 -7.61 14.66
C ASN A 351 15.75 -8.18 13.26
N LYS A 352 15.29 -9.40 13.03
CA LYS A 352 15.30 -9.98 11.69
C LYS A 352 14.06 -9.58 10.92
N LEU A 353 14.18 -9.48 9.59
CA LEU A 353 13.00 -9.55 8.74
C LEU A 353 12.24 -10.79 9.20
N GLY A 354 11.00 -10.59 9.64
CA GLY A 354 10.23 -11.59 10.35
C GLY A 354 10.39 -12.92 9.64
N PRO A 355 10.55 -14.04 10.37
CA PRO A 355 10.52 -15.33 9.71
C PRO A 355 9.29 -15.34 8.81
N PRO A 356 9.33 -15.96 7.60
CA PRO A 356 8.07 -16.29 6.94
C PRO A 356 7.23 -16.92 8.05
N LYS A 357 6.09 -16.30 8.42
CA LYS A 357 5.24 -16.89 9.46
C LYS A 357 5.18 -18.37 9.14
N GLU A 358 5.45 -19.22 10.12
CA GLU A 358 5.46 -20.67 9.89
C GLU A 358 4.28 -20.97 9.00
N VAL A 359 4.58 -21.49 7.80
CA VAL A 359 3.55 -21.61 6.75
C VAL A 359 2.44 -22.40 7.42
N PRO A 360 1.25 -21.79 7.60
CA PRO A 360 0.22 -22.42 8.40
C PRO A 360 -0.05 -23.79 7.81
N THR A 361 -0.29 -24.76 8.68
CA THR A 361 -0.74 -26.07 8.21
C THR A 361 -1.98 -25.88 7.34
N VAL A 362 -2.24 -26.82 6.43
CA VAL A 362 -3.37 -26.70 5.50
C VAL A 362 -4.68 -26.46 6.27
N GLU A 363 -4.85 -27.12 7.42
CA GLU A 363 -6.00 -26.95 8.32
C GLU A 363 -6.06 -25.55 8.95
N GLU A 364 -4.95 -25.05 9.48
CA GLU A 364 -4.86 -23.69 10.02
C GLU A 364 -5.12 -22.64 8.95
N PHE A 365 -4.63 -22.83 7.73
CA PHE A 365 -4.83 -21.88 6.66
C PHE A 365 -6.30 -21.84 6.20
N GLU A 366 -6.94 -23.00 6.11
CA GLU A 366 -8.39 -23.06 5.85
C GLU A 366 -9.20 -22.40 6.97
N GLN A 367 -8.78 -22.55 8.23
CA GLN A 367 -9.39 -21.83 9.34
C GLN A 367 -9.19 -20.31 9.21
N MET A 368 -7.99 -19.85 8.84
CA MET A 368 -7.71 -18.43 8.60
C MET A 368 -8.60 -17.85 7.50
N LYS A 369 -8.82 -18.59 6.40
CA LYS A 369 -9.73 -18.17 5.32
C LYS A 369 -11.17 -18.01 5.83
N LYS A 370 -11.67 -18.97 6.59
CA LYS A 370 -13.00 -18.92 7.19
C LYS A 370 -13.14 -17.74 8.15
N ASP A 371 -12.17 -17.54 9.03
CA ASP A 371 -12.18 -16.43 9.98
C ASP A 371 -12.17 -15.07 9.28
N ALA A 372 -11.37 -14.93 8.21
CA ALA A 372 -11.33 -13.71 7.41
C ALA A 372 -12.64 -13.46 6.66
N SER A 373 -13.26 -14.50 6.09
CA SER A 373 -14.57 -14.37 5.46
C SER A 373 -15.65 -13.97 6.47
N LEU A 374 -15.70 -14.61 7.64
CA LEU A 374 -16.61 -14.24 8.73
C LEU A 374 -16.36 -12.80 9.22
N GLY A 375 -15.11 -12.36 9.27
CA GLY A 375 -14.75 -10.97 9.55
C GLY A 375 -15.30 -10.00 8.51
N LEU A 376 -15.14 -10.30 7.22
CA LEU A 376 -15.72 -9.50 6.14
C LEU A 376 -17.24 -9.45 6.19
N GLN A 377 -17.90 -10.58 6.44
CA GLN A 377 -19.36 -10.65 6.59
C GLN A 377 -19.85 -9.79 7.76
N ARG A 378 -19.16 -9.86 8.91
CA ARG A 378 -19.47 -9.01 10.07
C ARG A 378 -19.30 -7.53 9.73
N VAL A 379 -18.18 -7.14 9.13
CA VAL A 379 -17.96 -5.75 8.68
C VAL A 379 -19.05 -5.31 7.70
N ALA A 380 -19.39 -6.13 6.71
CA ALA A 380 -20.44 -5.84 5.72
C ALA A 380 -21.80 -5.60 6.39
N ARG A 381 -22.16 -6.40 7.40
CA ARG A 381 -23.37 -6.20 8.21
C ARG A 381 -23.27 -4.94 9.08
N LEU A 382 -22.11 -4.67 9.67
CA LEU A 382 -21.90 -3.48 10.50
C LEU A 382 -22.06 -2.19 9.70
N ILE A 383 -21.63 -2.14 8.44
CA ILE A 383 -21.79 -0.96 7.59
C ILE A 383 -23.07 -0.99 6.75
N ASN A 384 -23.95 -1.98 6.97
CA ASN A 384 -25.15 -2.25 6.16
C ASN A 384 -24.87 -2.41 4.66
N ALA A 385 -23.65 -2.81 4.27
CA ALA A 385 -23.30 -3.05 2.87
C ALA A 385 -24.05 -4.27 2.30
N ASN A 386 -24.43 -5.23 3.13
CA ASN A 386 -25.32 -6.32 2.71
C ASN A 386 -26.69 -5.80 2.24
N MET A 387 -27.27 -4.81 2.93
CA MET A 387 -28.55 -4.22 2.55
C MET A 387 -28.41 -3.24 1.38
N ILE A 388 -27.39 -2.38 1.43
CA ILE A 388 -27.20 -1.30 0.45
C ILE A 388 -26.62 -1.86 -0.84
N LEU A 389 -25.48 -2.54 -0.77
CA LEU A 389 -24.70 -3.01 -1.92
C LEU A 389 -25.06 -4.44 -2.34
N GLY A 390 -25.84 -5.16 -1.54
CA GLY A 390 -26.23 -6.54 -1.84
C GLY A 390 -25.11 -7.56 -1.60
N ILE A 391 -24.07 -7.20 -0.84
CA ILE A 391 -22.94 -8.12 -0.56
C ILE A 391 -23.47 -9.36 0.19
N THR A 392 -23.31 -10.54 -0.41
CA THR A 392 -23.71 -11.82 0.20
C THR A 392 -22.53 -12.50 0.87
N ASP A 393 -22.83 -13.43 1.79
CA ASP A 393 -21.81 -14.22 2.48
C ASP A 393 -20.93 -15.02 1.48
N VAL A 394 -21.53 -15.53 0.40
CA VAL A 394 -20.84 -16.22 -0.70
C VAL A 394 -19.83 -15.33 -1.44
N GLU A 395 -20.10 -14.02 -1.52
CA GLU A 395 -19.18 -13.09 -2.16
C GLU A 395 -17.98 -12.77 -1.28
N CYS A 396 -18.17 -12.72 0.04
CA CYS A 396 -17.06 -12.64 0.98
C CYS A 396 -16.16 -13.88 0.84
N ASP A 397 -16.74 -15.08 0.75
CA ASP A 397 -15.99 -16.32 0.53
C ASP A 397 -15.25 -16.30 -0.81
N SER A 398 -15.94 -15.88 -1.88
CA SER A 398 -15.36 -15.79 -3.22
C SER A 398 -14.23 -14.76 -3.31
N PHE A 399 -14.34 -13.65 -2.56
CA PHE A 399 -13.30 -12.64 -2.47
C PHE A 399 -12.05 -13.16 -1.75
N ILE A 400 -12.21 -13.88 -0.63
CA ILE A 400 -11.09 -14.53 0.05
C ILE A 400 -10.48 -15.64 -0.82
N ALA A 401 -11.30 -16.41 -1.53
CA ALA A 401 -10.82 -17.41 -2.49
C ALA A 401 -9.99 -16.76 -3.61
N ALA A 402 -10.42 -15.61 -4.13
CA ALA A 402 -9.68 -14.88 -5.14
C ALA A 402 -8.29 -14.44 -4.67
N LEU A 403 -8.20 -13.86 -3.47
CA LEU A 403 -6.94 -13.42 -2.88
C LEU A 403 -6.02 -14.57 -2.46
N THR A 404 -6.55 -15.78 -2.37
CA THR A 404 -5.76 -16.98 -2.04
C THR A 404 -5.48 -17.88 -3.23
N TYR A 405 -5.87 -17.45 -4.44
CA TYR A 405 -5.75 -18.24 -5.66
C TYR A 405 -4.29 -18.46 -6.08
N ASP A 406 -3.53 -17.38 -6.30
CA ASP A 406 -2.13 -17.45 -6.69
C ASP A 406 -1.34 -16.27 -6.08
N LYS A 407 -0.20 -16.58 -5.45
CA LYS A 407 0.74 -15.61 -4.90
C LYS A 407 1.26 -14.62 -5.96
N ASN A 408 1.54 -15.08 -7.18
CA ASN A 408 2.11 -14.25 -8.24
C ASN A 408 1.09 -13.21 -8.74
N MET A 409 -0.20 -13.56 -8.74
CA MET A 409 -1.27 -12.60 -9.07
C MET A 409 -1.39 -11.52 -8.01
N ASN A 410 -1.29 -11.88 -6.72
CA ASN A 410 -1.20 -10.90 -5.63
C ASN A 410 0.05 -10.02 -5.74
N LYS A 411 1.21 -10.63 -6.05
CA LYS A 411 2.48 -9.92 -6.26
C LYS A 411 2.33 -8.87 -7.37
N PHE A 412 1.71 -9.25 -8.48
CA PHE A 412 1.43 -8.34 -9.58
C PHE A 412 0.54 -7.17 -9.15
N MET A 413 -0.55 -7.42 -8.43
CA MET A 413 -1.43 -6.35 -7.92
C MET A 413 -0.67 -5.39 -6.99
N LEU A 414 0.11 -5.93 -6.04
CA LEU A 414 0.89 -5.12 -5.11
C LEU A 414 1.96 -4.28 -5.83
N GLN A 415 2.68 -4.87 -6.78
CA GLN A 415 3.66 -4.14 -7.60
C GLN A 415 3.00 -2.99 -8.36
N ARG A 416 1.87 -3.24 -9.02
CA ARG A 416 1.10 -2.21 -9.74
C ARG A 416 0.60 -1.10 -8.80
N LEU A 417 0.14 -1.46 -7.60
CA LEU A 417 -0.30 -0.49 -6.60
C LEU A 417 0.86 0.40 -6.15
N ILE A 418 2.02 -0.18 -5.84
CA ILE A 418 3.19 0.58 -5.38
C ILE A 418 3.70 1.48 -6.52
N ASP A 419 3.83 0.95 -7.74
CA ASP A 419 4.18 1.74 -8.92
C ASP A 419 3.25 2.94 -9.07
N TYR A 420 1.94 2.69 -9.00
CA TYR A 420 0.96 3.73 -9.17
C TYR A 420 1.11 4.81 -8.10
N LEU A 421 1.13 4.40 -6.83
CA LEU A 421 1.28 5.32 -5.71
C LEU A 421 2.55 6.15 -5.82
N VAL A 422 3.67 5.57 -6.27
CA VAL A 422 4.90 6.35 -6.44
C VAL A 422 4.85 7.26 -7.66
N THR A 423 4.34 6.81 -8.82
CA THR A 423 4.18 7.68 -10.00
C THR A 423 3.21 8.83 -9.78
N SER A 424 2.22 8.64 -8.91
CA SER A 424 1.25 9.68 -8.54
C SER A 424 1.85 10.77 -7.63
N LEU A 425 3.06 10.58 -7.10
CA LEU A 425 3.79 11.64 -6.39
C LEU A 425 4.41 12.59 -7.43
N PRO A 426 4.10 13.91 -7.40
CA PRO A 426 4.62 14.89 -8.37
C PRO A 426 6.14 14.99 -8.52
N VAL A 427 6.90 14.43 -7.57
CA VAL A 427 8.36 14.25 -7.68
C VAL A 427 8.74 13.44 -8.94
N VAL A 428 7.84 12.59 -9.43
CA VAL A 428 8.09 11.65 -10.53
C VAL A 428 7.62 12.17 -11.90
N SER A 429 6.63 13.06 -11.93
CA SER A 429 5.98 13.49 -13.18
C SER A 429 6.60 14.74 -13.82
N THR A 430 7.49 15.45 -13.12
CA THR A 430 7.94 16.79 -13.52
C THR A 430 9.14 16.86 -14.48
N SER A 431 9.70 15.74 -14.94
CA SER A 431 10.86 15.77 -15.86
C SER A 431 10.55 15.45 -17.34
N SER A 432 9.30 15.18 -17.72
CA SER A 432 8.94 14.94 -19.14
C SER A 432 8.66 16.22 -19.95
N ASN A 433 8.66 17.39 -19.31
CA ASN A 433 8.42 18.69 -19.94
C ASN A 433 9.56 19.67 -19.66
N THR A 434 10.76 19.38 -20.17
CA THR A 434 11.77 20.42 -20.45
C THR A 434 12.26 20.20 -21.88
N PRO A 435 12.16 21.21 -22.77
CA PRO A 435 12.54 21.10 -24.18
C PRO A 435 14.04 20.88 -24.40
#